data_AF-A0A843X1W0-F1
#
_entry.id   AF-A0A843X1W0-F1
#
_cell.length_a   1.000
_cell.length_b   1.000
_cell.length_c   1.000
_cell.angle_alpha   90.00
_cell.angle_beta   90.00
_cell.angle_gamma   90.00
#
_symmetry.space_group_name_H-M   'P 1'
#
loop_
_entity.id
_entity.type
_entity.pdbx_description
1 polymer ?
#
loop_
_entity_poly.entity_id
_entity_poly.type
_entity_poly.pdbx_seq_one_letter_code
_entity_poly.pdbx_strand_id
1 'polypeptide(L)'
;MKVNREANLEANIHISGSVSFATHQSRLEKELKRPPTFQELFDKTHKKKETDQYISDRAREVAESYSQQMTEKYAGEEEQP
;
A
#
# COMPACT_ATOMS: atom_id res chain seq x y z
N MET A 1 -19.36 19.21 17.80
CA MET A 1 -19.67 18.46 16.57
C MET A 1 -18.64 17.35 16.42
N LYS A 2 -19.06 16.08 16.45
CA LYS A 2 -18.17 14.96 16.11
C LYS A 2 -18.08 14.94 14.59
N VAL A 3 -16.97 15.42 14.05
CA VAL A 3 -16.66 15.23 12.63
C VAL A 3 -16.44 13.73 12.43
N ASN A 4 -17.33 13.08 11.68
CA ASN A 4 -17.09 11.71 11.22
C ASN A 4 -15.77 11.72 10.47
N ARG A 5 -14.87 10.80 10.84
CA ARG A 5 -13.55 10.58 10.23
C ARG A 5 -13.63 10.33 8.71
N GLU A 6 -14.83 10.09 8.20
CA GLU A 6 -15.18 9.93 6.79
C GLU A 6 -15.06 11.23 5.97
N ALA A 7 -15.10 12.41 6.59
CA ALA A 7 -15.09 13.69 5.89
C ALA A 7 -13.69 14.20 5.48
N ASN A 8 -12.63 13.43 5.74
CA ASN A 8 -11.27 13.78 5.31
C ASN A 8 -10.67 12.67 4.44
N LEU A 9 -11.35 12.37 3.33
CA LEU A 9 -10.94 11.41 2.29
C LEU A 9 -9.55 11.73 1.67
N GLU A 10 -8.98 12.90 1.92
CA GLU A 10 -7.63 13.29 1.47
C GLU A 10 -6.51 13.01 2.49
N ALA A 11 -6.82 12.79 3.76
CA ALA A 11 -5.82 12.66 4.82
C ALA A 11 -5.26 11.25 4.94
N ASN A 12 -4.31 10.84 4.07
CA ASN A 12 -3.41 9.68 4.22
C ASN A 12 -3.97 8.55 5.11
N ILE A 13 -5.18 8.07 4.80
CA ILE A 13 -5.91 7.21 5.75
C ILE A 13 -5.35 5.80 5.60
N HIS A 14 -4.50 5.35 6.51
CA HIS A 14 -4.16 3.94 6.59
C HIS A 14 -5.38 3.15 7.10
N ILE A 15 -5.81 2.09 6.39
CA ILE A 15 -6.93 1.23 6.84
C ILE A 15 -6.58 0.56 8.17
N SER A 16 -5.30 0.26 8.37
CA SER A 16 -4.88 -0.48 9.55
C SER A 16 -4.74 0.35 10.83
N GLY A 17 -5.31 1.56 10.87
CA GLY A 17 -5.29 2.41 12.05
C GLY A 17 -3.88 2.81 12.47
N SER A 18 -3.60 2.84 13.78
CA SER A 18 -2.31 3.28 14.34
C SER A 18 -1.19 2.23 14.27
N VAL A 19 -1.33 1.20 13.43
CA VAL A 19 -0.32 0.16 13.25
C VAL A 19 0.76 0.68 12.29
N SER A 20 2.02 0.57 12.70
CA SER A 20 3.14 1.03 11.89
C SER A 20 3.38 0.14 10.67
N PHE A 21 3.95 0.72 9.61
CA PHE A 21 4.41 -0.02 8.42
C PHE A 21 5.33 -1.19 8.77
N ALA A 22 6.25 -1.01 9.73
CA ALA A 22 7.13 -2.08 10.21
C ALA A 22 6.34 -3.29 10.77
N THR A 23 5.26 -3.02 11.50
CA THR A 23 4.40 -4.10 12.03
C THR A 23 3.67 -4.83 10.90
N HIS A 24 3.23 -4.12 9.86
CA HIS A 24 2.67 -4.75 8.67
C HIS A 24 3.69 -5.60 7.94
N GLN A 25 4.92 -5.10 7.80
CA GLN A 25 6.01 -5.81 7.16
C GLN A 25 6.30 -7.12 7.89
N SER A 26 6.48 -7.10 9.21
CA SER A 26 6.74 -8.33 9.98
C SER A 26 5.59 -9.34 9.93
N ARG A 27 4.34 -8.88 9.85
CA ARG A 27 3.18 -9.77 9.69
C ARG A 27 3.16 -10.39 8.31
N LEU A 28 3.38 -9.57 7.28
CA LEU A 28 3.35 -10.01 5.89
C LEU A 28 4.54 -10.92 5.55
N GLU A 29 5.70 -10.68 6.14
CA GLU A 29 6.86 -11.56 6.03
C GLU A 29 6.59 -12.95 6.62
N LYS A 30 5.90 -13.02 7.76
CA LYS A 30 5.47 -14.29 8.35
C LYS A 30 4.42 -15.00 7.49
N GLU A 31 3.49 -14.24 6.89
CA GLU A 31 2.46 -14.79 5.97
C GLU A 31 3.09 -15.34 4.67
N LEU A 32 4.03 -14.60 4.07
CA LEU A 32 4.66 -14.95 2.79
C LEU A 32 5.87 -15.86 2.93
N LYS A 33 6.41 -16.03 4.16
CA LYS A 33 7.70 -16.70 4.45
C LYS A 33 8.89 -16.12 3.67
N ARG A 34 8.77 -14.88 3.22
CA ARG A 34 9.80 -14.09 2.53
C ARG A 34 9.58 -12.60 2.81
N PRO A 35 10.61 -11.76 2.63
CA PRO A 35 10.43 -10.31 2.69
C PRO A 35 9.36 -9.86 1.68
N PRO A 36 8.35 -9.08 2.12
CA PRO A 36 7.36 -8.53 1.21
C PRO A 36 7.96 -7.40 0.37
N THR A 37 7.47 -7.24 -0.86
CA THR A 37 7.80 -6.05 -1.64
C THR A 37 7.07 -4.82 -1.08
N PHE A 38 7.58 -3.63 -1.41
CA PHE A 38 6.93 -2.38 -1.02
C PHE A 38 5.49 -2.30 -1.56
N GLN A 39 5.24 -2.82 -2.77
CA GLN A 39 3.92 -2.84 -3.39
C GLN A 39 2.95 -3.76 -2.63
N GLU A 40 3.39 -4.97 -2.24
CA GLU A 40 2.57 -5.89 -1.43
C GLU A 40 2.22 -5.29 -0.06
N LEU A 41 3.18 -4.57 0.55
CA LEU A 41 2.98 -3.88 1.82
C LEU A 41 2.01 -2.69 1.68
N PHE A 42 2.12 -1.94 0.58
CA PHE A 42 1.23 -0.83 0.25
C PHE A 42 -0.20 -1.32 0.01
N ASP A 43 -0.36 -2.37 -0.80
CA ASP A 43 -1.66 -2.99 -1.08
C ASP A 43 -2.32 -3.51 0.21
N LYS A 44 -1.56 -4.17 1.10
CA LYS A 44 -2.08 -4.65 2.40
C LYS A 44 -2.61 -3.52 3.29
N THR A 45 -2.09 -2.30 3.14
CA THR A 45 -2.42 -1.14 3.98
C THR A 45 -3.44 -0.20 3.35
N HIS A 46 -3.62 -0.25 2.03
CA HIS A 46 -4.43 0.69 1.24
C HIS A 46 -5.50 0.04 0.36
N LYS A 47 -5.54 -1.30 0.24
CA LYS A 47 -6.66 -2.03 -0.37
C LYS A 47 -7.58 -2.65 0.67
N LYS A 48 -8.87 -2.66 0.38
CA LYS A 48 -9.86 -3.42 1.15
C LYS A 48 -9.74 -4.90 0.80
N LYS A 49 -9.54 -5.76 1.79
CA LYS A 49 -9.43 -7.21 1.60
C LYS A 49 -10.63 -7.86 0.90
N GLU A 50 -11.82 -7.28 1.06
CA GLU A 50 -13.07 -7.85 0.54
C GLU A 50 -13.31 -7.52 -0.94
N THR A 51 -12.83 -6.37 -1.41
CA THR A 51 -13.12 -5.86 -2.77
C THR A 51 -11.89 -5.73 -3.65
N ASP A 52 -10.69 -5.94 -3.11
CA ASP A 52 -9.37 -5.62 -3.71
C ASP A 52 -9.24 -4.20 -4.26
N GLN A 53 -10.15 -3.30 -3.87
CA GLN A 53 -10.16 -1.91 -4.31
C GLN A 53 -9.39 -1.03 -3.35
N TYR A 54 -8.69 -0.05 -3.92
CA TYR A 54 -8.09 1.03 -3.15
C TYR A 54 -9.17 1.83 -2.42
N ILE A 55 -8.83 2.26 -1.21
CA ILE A 55 -9.74 3.06 -0.37
C ILE A 55 -9.96 4.49 -0.85
N SER A 56 -9.05 4.98 -1.69
CA SER A 56 -9.10 6.33 -2.24
C SER A 56 -8.44 6.35 -3.60
N ASP A 57 -8.88 7.26 -4.46
CA ASP A 57 -8.25 7.51 -5.74
C ASP A 57 -6.78 7.91 -5.60
N ARG A 58 -6.44 8.63 -4.52
CA ARG A 58 -5.04 8.97 -4.22
C ARG A 58 -4.18 7.74 -3.94
N ALA A 59 -4.69 6.75 -3.21
CA ALA A 59 -3.94 5.52 -2.97
C ALA A 59 -3.70 4.75 -4.28
N ARG A 60 -4.69 4.74 -5.17
CA ARG A 60 -4.56 4.18 -6.51
C ARG A 60 -3.52 4.94 -7.34
N GLU A 61 -3.59 6.26 -7.37
CA GLU A 61 -2.65 7.12 -8.11
C GLU A 61 -1.20 6.94 -7.61
N VAL A 62 -0.99 6.85 -6.30
CA VAL A 62 0.33 6.57 -5.71
C VAL A 62 0.84 5.19 -6.10
N ALA A 63 -0.01 4.16 -6.09
CA ALA A 63 0.37 2.81 -6.51
C ALA A 63 0.71 2.75 -8.01
N GLU A 64 -0.07 3.43 -8.86
CA GLU A 64 0.16 3.54 -10.30
C GLU A 64 1.46 4.31 -10.59
N SER A 65 1.68 5.46 -9.94
CA SER A 65 2.89 6.26 -10.09
C SER A 65 4.14 5.53 -9.59
N TYR A 66 4.04 4.81 -8.47
CA TYR A 66 5.14 3.97 -7.98
C TYR A 66 5.47 2.87 -9.00
N SER A 67 4.46 2.19 -9.54
CA SER A 67 4.65 1.15 -10.55
C SER A 67 5.31 1.71 -11.82
N GLN A 68 4.85 2.87 -12.30
CA GLN A 68 5.45 3.55 -13.47
C GLN A 68 6.89 3.97 -13.23
N GLN A 69 7.21 4.55 -12.07
CA GLN A 69 8.58 4.93 -11.73
C GLN A 69 9.49 3.72 -11.56
N MET A 70 8.98 2.63 -10.99
CA MET A 70 9.72 1.36 -10.91
C MET A 70 9.94 0.80 -12.32
N THR A 71 8.93 0.80 -13.19
CA THR A 71 9.13 0.40 -14.58
C THR A 71 10.13 1.31 -15.29
N GLU A 72 10.08 2.63 -15.12
CA GLU A 72 11.04 3.52 -15.79
C GLU A 72 12.47 3.34 -15.28
N LYS A 73 12.65 3.16 -13.96
CA LYS A 73 13.97 2.96 -13.36
C LYS A 73 14.56 1.58 -13.62
N TYR A 74 13.72 0.56 -13.69
CA TYR A 74 14.14 -0.83 -13.83
C TYR A 74 13.84 -1.44 -15.22
N ALA A 75 13.22 -0.72 -16.16
CA ALA A 75 13.10 -1.17 -17.56
C ALA A 75 14.44 -1.11 -18.33
N GLY A 76 15.50 -0.63 -17.68
CA GLY A 76 16.88 -0.81 -18.14
C GLY A 76 17.59 -2.05 -17.57
N GLU A 77 16.99 -2.76 -16.61
CA GLU A 77 17.60 -3.91 -15.93
C GLU A 77 16.57 -5.02 -15.80
N GLU A 78 16.59 -5.94 -16.78
CA GLU A 78 16.16 -7.31 -16.53
C GLU A 78 16.91 -7.87 -15.31
N GLU A 79 16.24 -8.76 -14.58
CA GLU A 79 16.67 -9.47 -13.36
C GLU A 79 16.59 -8.68 -12.03
N GLN A 80 15.60 -8.95 -11.17
CA GLN A 80 15.53 -10.05 -10.17
C GLN A 80 16.41 -9.78 -8.92
N PRO A 81 16.02 -10.23 -7.70
CA PRO A 81 15.21 -11.41 -7.36
C PRO A 81 13.91 -11.19 -6.56
#